data_AF-A0A7V6A2B5-F1
#
_entry.id   AF-A0A7V6A2B5-F1
#
_cell.length_a   1.000
_cell.length_b   1.000
_cell.length_c   1.000
_cell.angle_alpha   90.00
_cell.angle_beta   90.00
_cell.angle_gamma   90.00
#
_symmetry.space_group_name_H-M   'P 1'
#
loop_
_entity.id
_entity.type
_entity.pdbx_description
1 polymer ?
#
loop_
_entity_poly.entity_id
_entity_poly.type
_entity_poly.pdbx_seq_one_letter_code
_entity_poly.pdbx_strand_id
1 'polypeptide(L)'
;MTVFNPFYNILYNLGFPDPIHPPLTHMPIGLVVATLIFGFMAFRRRDPVLTRLTRSCLVLAWLFFFPTVLFGFMDWQHWYQGAWVQPIIIKMCLAAFLFLLLSLGLMLFVTGREQSKALLIIYVLAFFTVMGLGYFGGRLVFGGRAPAVPPRLEAGRRLFANHCMACHPSGGNAILPGDYIIGSGNLKDLPAFLAWIRNPRLDNGRKGPMPGFSPQDITDEQAGELYAYLARVMGCGSQQRH
;
A
#
# COMPACT_ATOMS: atom_id res chain seq x y z
N MET A 1 10.03 -17.48 -1.79
CA MET A 1 9.33 -17.80 -0.53
C MET A 1 9.91 -16.91 0.55
N THR A 2 9.10 -16.08 1.21
CA THR A 2 9.62 -15.20 2.27
C THR A 2 9.64 -15.95 3.61
N VAL A 3 10.55 -15.54 4.50
CA VAL A 3 10.66 -16.06 5.87
C VAL A 3 9.35 -15.92 6.68
N PHE A 4 8.44 -15.04 6.26
CA PHE A 4 7.17 -14.77 6.95
C PHE A 4 6.01 -15.67 6.52
N ASN A 5 6.15 -16.47 5.46
CA ASN A 5 5.06 -17.32 4.95
C ASN A 5 4.42 -18.26 6.00
N PRO A 6 5.18 -18.90 6.93
CA PRO A 6 4.56 -19.72 7.98
C PRO A 6 3.58 -18.93 8.86
N PHE A 7 3.92 -17.68 9.18
CA PHE A 7 3.06 -16.81 9.98
C PHE A 7 1.78 -16.43 9.25
N TYR A 8 1.87 -16.03 7.97
CA TYR A 8 0.67 -15.74 7.17
C TYR A 8 -0.19 -16.98 6.92
N ASN A 9 0.39 -18.17 6.81
CA ASN A 9 -0.38 -19.42 6.69
C ASN A 9 -1.20 -19.71 7.96
N ILE A 10 -0.65 -19.42 9.14
CA ILE A 10 -1.40 -19.55 10.40
C ILE A 10 -2.59 -18.59 10.41
N LEU A 11 -2.38 -17.33 10.02
CA LEU A 11 -3.46 -16.34 9.96
C LEU A 11 -4.52 -16.72 8.93
N TYR A 12 -4.11 -17.20 7.76
CA TYR A 12 -4.99 -17.71 6.74
C TYR A 12 -5.89 -18.83 7.27
N ASN A 13 -5.31 -19.79 7.99
CA ASN A 13 -6.05 -20.89 8.62
C ASN A 13 -7.01 -20.43 9.73
N LEU A 14 -6.73 -19.28 10.35
CA LEU A 14 -7.62 -18.62 11.31
C LEU A 14 -8.69 -17.73 10.66
N GLY A 15 -8.74 -17.67 9.32
CA GLY A 15 -9.70 -16.86 8.58
C GLY A 15 -9.28 -15.41 8.37
N PHE A 16 -8.00 -15.08 8.56
CA PHE A 16 -7.42 -13.76 8.31
C PHE A 16 -6.46 -13.80 7.11
N PRO A 17 -6.98 -13.77 5.87
CA PRO A 17 -6.15 -13.78 4.67
C PRO A 17 -5.61 -12.38 4.31
N ASP A 18 -5.98 -11.33 5.02
CA ASP A 18 -5.68 -9.95 4.68
C ASP A 18 -4.34 -9.45 5.28
N PRO A 19 -3.73 -8.40 4.70
CA PRO A 19 -2.57 -7.73 5.29
C PRO A 19 -2.86 -7.16 6.69
N ILE A 20 -1.86 -7.23 7.57
CA ILE A 20 -1.98 -6.86 9.00
C ILE A 20 -1.63 -5.39 9.24
N HIS A 21 -0.75 -4.83 8.41
CA HIS A 21 -0.33 -3.45 8.53
C HIS A 21 -1.51 -2.46 8.45
N PRO A 22 -2.48 -2.57 7.52
CA PRO A 22 -3.60 -1.65 7.44
C PRO A 22 -4.39 -1.48 8.75
N PRO A 23 -4.91 -2.54 9.40
CA PRO A 23 -5.62 -2.37 10.67
C PRO A 23 -4.72 -1.80 11.77
N LEU A 24 -3.43 -2.16 11.80
CA LEU A 24 -2.52 -1.67 12.82
C LEU A 24 -2.19 -0.17 12.65
N THR A 25 -2.17 0.35 11.41
CA THR A 25 -1.90 1.78 11.15
C THR A 25 -2.89 2.73 11.83
N HIS A 26 -4.10 2.27 12.16
CA HIS A 26 -5.09 3.08 12.86
C HIS A 26 -4.60 3.55 14.24
N MET A 27 -3.75 2.76 14.91
CA MET A 27 -3.20 3.11 16.21
C MET A 27 -2.32 4.38 16.14
N PRO A 28 -1.18 4.41 15.42
CA PRO A 28 -0.35 5.60 15.35
C PRO A 28 -1.09 6.79 14.71
N ILE A 29 -1.99 6.56 13.73
CA ILE A 29 -2.79 7.65 13.13
C ILE A 29 -3.67 8.31 14.19
N GLY A 30 -4.49 7.53 14.90
CA GLY A 30 -5.40 8.03 15.91
C GLY A 30 -4.67 8.75 17.05
N LEU A 31 -3.52 8.21 17.47
CA LEU A 31 -2.70 8.80 18.52
C LEU A 31 -2.05 10.12 18.09
N VAL A 32 -1.56 10.23 16.84
CA VAL A 32 -1.05 11.50 16.30
C VAL A 32 -2.15 12.56 16.20
N VAL A 33 -3.35 12.16 15.77
CA VAL A 33 -4.53 13.06 15.74
C VAL A 33 -4.90 13.53 17.15
N ALA A 34 -4.91 12.62 18.12
CA ALA A 34 -5.16 12.96 19.52
C ALA A 34 -4.08 13.90 20.09
N THR A 35 -2.80 13.65 19.80
CA THR A 35 -1.69 14.54 20.18
C THR A 35 -1.86 15.93 19.59
N LEU A 36 -2.30 16.07 18.34
CA LEU A 36 -2.61 17.37 17.75
C LEU A 36 -3.73 18.09 18.51
N ILE A 37 -4.88 17.43 18.69
CA ILE A 37 -6.06 18.03 19.32
C ILE A 37 -5.74 18.45 20.76
N PHE A 38 -5.24 17.53 21.58
CA PHE A 38 -4.92 17.82 22.98
C PHE A 38 -3.75 18.81 23.08
N GLY A 39 -2.77 18.75 22.18
CA GLY A 39 -1.65 19.68 22.17
C GLY A 39 -2.06 21.13 21.94
N PHE A 40 -2.97 21.38 20.98
CA PHE A 40 -3.53 22.70 20.76
C PHE A 40 -4.39 23.17 21.93
N MET A 41 -5.22 22.29 22.50
CA MET A 41 -6.03 22.64 23.67
C MET A 41 -5.17 22.93 24.90
N ALA A 42 -4.12 22.13 25.13
CA ALA A 42 -3.15 22.32 26.21
C ALA A 42 -2.43 23.65 26.05
N PHE A 43 -1.96 23.99 24.85
CA PHE A 43 -1.30 25.26 24.59
C PHE A 43 -2.22 26.47 24.82
N ARG A 44 -3.48 26.39 24.36
CA ARG A 44 -4.45 27.49 24.53
C ARG A 44 -4.88 27.68 25.99
N ARG A 45 -5.10 26.59 26.72
CA ARG A 45 -5.63 26.62 28.11
C ARG A 45 -4.55 26.60 29.18
N ARG A 46 -3.29 26.33 28.81
CA ARG A 46 -2.17 26.05 29.73
C ARG A 46 -2.52 25.00 30.78
N ASP A 47 -3.30 24.01 30.40
CA ASP A 47 -3.84 22.99 31.29
C ASP A 47 -2.83 21.84 31.46
N PRO A 48 -2.38 21.54 32.70
CA PRO A 48 -1.43 20.46 32.97
C PRO A 48 -2.00 19.06 32.68
N VAL A 49 -3.33 18.88 32.79
CA VAL A 49 -3.99 17.61 32.47
C VAL A 49 -3.92 17.35 30.97
N LEU A 50 -4.27 18.34 30.15
CA LEU A 50 -4.19 18.23 28.68
C LEU A 50 -2.75 18.04 28.19
N THR A 51 -1.78 18.69 28.84
CA THR A 51 -0.35 18.47 28.58
C THR A 51 0.03 17.01 28.81
N ARG A 52 -0.44 16.40 29.91
CA ARG A 52 -0.19 14.99 30.23
C ARG A 52 -0.82 14.04 29.22
N LEU A 53 -2.07 14.29 28.81
CA LEU A 53 -2.75 13.50 27.77
C LEU A 53 -1.98 13.57 26.43
N THR A 54 -1.58 14.78 26.04
CA THR A 54 -0.79 15.00 24.82
C THR A 54 0.50 14.18 24.83
N ARG A 55 1.22 14.20 25.97
CA ARG A 55 2.44 13.40 26.16
C ARG A 55 2.16 11.90 26.08
N SER A 56 1.12 11.41 26.76
CA SER A 56 0.76 9.99 26.73
C SER A 56 0.42 9.52 25.31
N CYS A 57 -0.37 10.30 24.55
CA CYS A 57 -0.67 10.00 23.15
C CYS A 57 0.59 9.98 22.29
N LEU A 58 1.51 10.94 22.50
CA LEU A 58 2.76 11.01 21.74
C LEU A 58 3.67 9.80 22.03
N VAL A 59 3.82 9.41 23.30
CA VAL A 59 4.59 8.22 23.70
C VAL A 59 3.98 6.97 23.09
N LEU A 60 2.67 6.80 23.18
CA LEU A 60 1.99 5.65 22.58
C LEU A 60 2.14 5.63 21.06
N ALA A 61 2.04 6.78 20.37
CA ALA A 61 2.24 6.86 18.93
C ALA A 61 3.65 6.39 18.53
N TRP A 62 4.66 6.83 19.29
CA TRP A 62 6.05 6.41 19.09
C TRP A 62 6.27 4.92 19.38
N LEU A 63 5.62 4.36 20.41
CA LEU A 63 5.69 2.93 20.69
C LEU A 63 4.99 2.08 19.61
N PHE A 64 3.82 2.50 19.14
CA PHE A 64 3.08 1.79 18.09
C PHE A 64 3.70 1.96 16.69
N PHE A 65 4.62 2.91 16.51
CA PHE A 65 5.39 3.04 15.28
C PHE A 65 6.13 1.73 14.93
N PHE A 66 6.81 1.12 15.91
CA PHE A 66 7.64 -0.08 15.70
C PHE A 66 6.86 -1.30 15.19
N PRO A 67 5.78 -1.76 15.86
CA PRO A 67 5.00 -2.87 15.34
C PRO A 67 4.34 -2.50 14.01
N THR A 68 3.90 -1.25 13.82
CA THR A 68 3.32 -0.80 12.54
C THR A 68 4.32 -0.91 11.39
N VAL A 69 5.57 -0.50 11.59
CA VAL A 69 6.64 -0.62 10.57
C VAL A 69 7.02 -2.08 10.35
N LEU A 70 7.13 -2.88 11.42
CA LEU A 70 7.44 -4.30 11.32
C LEU A 70 6.42 -5.03 10.44
N PHE A 71 5.13 -4.89 10.76
CA PHE A 71 4.09 -5.52 9.95
C PHE A 71 3.98 -4.90 8.55
N GLY A 72 4.30 -3.61 8.40
CA GLY A 72 4.41 -2.98 7.07
C GLY A 72 5.51 -3.62 6.20
N PHE A 73 6.66 -3.92 6.80
CA PHE A 73 7.75 -4.63 6.15
C PHE A 73 7.38 -6.08 5.83
N MET A 74 6.72 -6.78 6.75
CA MET A 74 6.24 -8.15 6.53
C MET A 74 5.22 -8.21 5.38
N ASP A 75 4.24 -7.29 5.36
CA ASP A 75 3.25 -7.21 4.29
C ASP A 75 3.90 -6.86 2.94
N TRP A 76 4.88 -5.95 2.95
CA TRP A 76 5.66 -5.61 1.76
C TRP A 76 6.41 -6.83 1.20
N GLN A 77 7.03 -7.63 2.05
CA GLN A 77 7.72 -8.84 1.62
C GLN A 77 6.72 -9.91 1.15
N HIS A 78 5.62 -10.15 1.87
CA HIS A 78 4.68 -11.21 1.54
C HIS A 78 3.82 -10.91 0.30
N TRP A 79 3.22 -9.72 0.21
CA TRP A 79 2.26 -9.39 -0.85
C TRP A 79 2.91 -8.72 -2.08
N TYR A 80 4.00 -7.98 -1.87
CA TYR A 80 4.67 -7.24 -2.93
C TYR A 80 6.03 -7.84 -3.29
N GLN A 81 6.43 -8.96 -2.67
CA GLN A 81 7.71 -9.64 -2.92
C GLN A 81 8.92 -8.70 -2.79
N GLY A 82 8.83 -7.68 -1.94
CA GLY A 82 9.88 -6.67 -1.78
C GLY A 82 10.00 -5.67 -2.94
N ALA A 83 8.98 -5.54 -3.80
CA ALA A 83 9.01 -4.61 -4.93
C ALA A 83 8.98 -3.14 -4.48
N TRP A 84 9.86 -2.32 -5.08
CA TRP A 84 9.98 -0.88 -4.80
C TRP A 84 9.07 -0.05 -5.71
N VAL A 85 7.76 -0.16 -5.51
CA VAL A 85 6.80 0.67 -6.24
C VAL A 85 6.74 2.08 -5.68
N GLN A 86 6.40 3.06 -6.51
CA GLN A 86 6.40 4.48 -6.14
C GLN A 86 5.64 4.77 -4.82
N PRO A 87 4.43 4.26 -4.55
CA PRO A 87 3.77 4.48 -3.27
C PRO A 87 4.54 3.91 -2.07
N ILE A 88 5.25 2.80 -2.23
CA ILE A 88 6.06 2.20 -1.15
C ILE A 88 7.27 3.07 -0.85
N ILE A 89 7.98 3.55 -1.88
CA ILE A 89 9.11 4.47 -1.72
C ILE A 89 8.67 5.71 -0.93
N ILE A 90 7.56 6.34 -1.33
CA ILE A 90 7.04 7.53 -0.65
C ILE A 90 6.67 7.21 0.81
N LYS A 91 6.03 6.07 1.06
CA LYS A 91 5.68 5.65 2.43
C LYS A 91 6.93 5.44 3.29
N MET A 92 8.02 4.87 2.76
CA MET A 92 9.27 4.71 3.52
C MET A 92 9.87 6.06 3.92
N CYS A 93 9.91 7.03 3.00
CA CYS A 93 10.35 8.39 3.31
C CYS A 93 9.47 9.07 4.37
N LEU A 94 8.15 8.99 4.23
CA LEU A 94 7.21 9.57 5.19
C LEU A 94 7.26 8.86 6.55
N ALA A 95 7.48 7.55 6.60
CA ALA A 95 7.63 6.81 7.86
C ALA A 95 8.91 7.21 8.59
N ALA A 96 10.04 7.34 7.89
CA ALA A 96 11.27 7.85 8.46
C ALA A 96 11.12 9.29 8.97
N PHE A 97 10.46 10.14 8.20
CA PHE A 97 10.16 11.51 8.61
C PHE A 97 9.25 11.57 9.85
N LEU A 98 8.21 10.74 9.90
CA LEU A 98 7.33 10.63 11.08
C LEU A 98 8.12 10.19 12.32
N PHE A 99 9.01 9.21 12.19
CA PHE A 99 9.85 8.76 13.30
C PHE A 99 10.70 9.90 13.87
N LEU A 100 11.31 10.71 13.01
CA LEU A 100 12.07 11.89 13.43
C LEU A 100 11.17 12.89 14.16
N LEU A 101 10.00 13.20 13.62
CA LEU A 101 9.05 14.12 14.26
C LEU A 101 8.61 13.65 15.65
N LEU A 102 8.21 12.38 15.78
CA LEU A 102 7.79 11.81 17.06
C LEU A 102 8.95 11.81 18.08
N SER A 103 10.16 11.46 17.65
CA SER A 103 11.35 11.43 18.49
C SER A 103 11.75 12.84 18.96
N LEU A 104 11.71 13.84 18.07
CA LEU A 104 11.94 15.24 18.40
C LEU A 104 10.86 15.77 19.35
N GLY A 105 9.60 15.41 19.14
CA GLY A 105 8.50 15.78 20.04
C GLY A 105 8.73 15.23 21.46
N LEU A 106 9.14 13.96 21.58
CA LEU A 106 9.48 13.35 22.86
C LEU A 106 10.69 14.02 23.51
N MET A 107 11.73 14.34 22.74
CA MET A 107 12.90 15.07 23.23
C MET A 107 12.53 16.45 23.78
N LEU A 108 11.64 17.18 23.11
CA LEU A 108 11.15 18.48 23.60
C LEU A 108 10.38 18.35 24.92
N PHE A 109 9.61 17.28 25.11
CA PHE A 109 8.98 17.00 26.40
C PHE A 109 10.00 16.67 27.50
N VAL A 110 11.03 15.87 27.21
CA VAL A 110 12.07 15.52 28.19
C VAL A 110 12.91 16.74 28.60
N THR A 111 13.10 17.69 27.69
CA THR A 111 13.85 18.93 27.93
C THR A 111 13.02 20.06 28.54
N GLY A 112 11.78 19.79 28.98
CA GLY A 112 10.92 20.78 29.64
C GLY A 112 10.32 21.83 28.69
N ARG A 113 10.27 21.54 27.39
CA ARG A 113 9.76 22.45 26.34
C ARG A 113 8.33 22.08 25.90
N GLU A 114 7.53 21.52 26.81
CA GLU A 114 6.16 21.07 26.55
C GLU A 114 5.17 22.15 26.08
N GLN A 115 5.48 23.43 26.30
CA GLN A 115 4.64 24.55 25.82
C GLN A 115 5.28 25.35 24.67
N SER A 116 6.30 24.80 24.02
CA SER A 116 6.96 25.49 22.91
C SER A 116 6.12 25.50 21.64
N LYS A 117 6.18 26.61 20.87
CA LYS A 117 5.57 26.69 19.53
C LYS A 117 6.15 25.65 18.57
N ALA A 118 7.42 25.27 18.76
CA ALA A 118 8.08 24.22 18.01
C ALA A 118 7.33 22.88 18.13
N LEU A 119 6.82 22.56 19.33
CA LEU A 119 6.09 21.33 19.58
C LEU A 119 4.75 21.29 18.84
N LEU A 120 4.04 22.43 18.74
CA LEU A 120 2.83 22.54 17.92
C LEU A 120 3.11 22.33 16.43
N ILE A 121 4.23 22.88 15.92
CA ILE A 121 4.66 22.67 14.54
C ILE A 121 4.90 21.18 14.28
N ILE A 122 5.56 20.48 15.21
CA ILE A 122 5.78 19.03 15.12
C ILE A 122 4.44 18.28 15.04
N TYR A 123 3.44 18.64 15.84
CA TYR A 123 2.13 17.97 15.80
C TYR A 123 1.43 18.16 14.45
N VAL A 124 1.48 19.38 13.91
CA VAL A 124 0.90 19.69 12.59
C VAL A 124 1.61 18.91 11.48
N LEU A 125 2.94 18.90 11.50
CA LEU A 125 3.73 18.14 10.52
C LEU A 125 3.48 16.63 10.64
N ALA A 126 3.39 16.11 11.86
CA ALA A 126 3.10 14.69 12.10
C ALA A 126 1.70 14.33 11.58
N PHE A 127 0.71 15.20 11.81
CA PHE A 127 -0.65 15.04 11.29
C PHE A 127 -0.67 14.94 9.75
N PHE A 128 -0.06 15.89 9.05
CA PHE A 128 0.01 15.83 7.59
C PHE A 128 0.82 14.62 7.08
N THR A 129 1.84 14.21 7.83
CA THR A 129 2.63 13.01 7.49
C THR A 129 1.79 11.74 7.59
N VAL A 130 0.99 11.57 8.66
CA VAL A 130 0.09 10.40 8.77
C VAL A 130 -1.04 10.43 7.75
N MET A 131 -1.54 11.61 7.37
CA MET A 131 -2.47 11.74 6.23
C MET A 131 -1.83 11.28 4.92
N GLY A 132 -0.59 11.69 4.64
CA GLY A 132 0.15 11.25 3.46
C GLY A 132 0.37 9.74 3.46
N LEU A 133 0.82 9.17 4.58
CA LEU A 133 0.96 7.72 4.76
C LEU A 133 -0.35 6.97 4.50
N GLY A 134 -1.47 7.49 5.02
CA GLY A 134 -2.81 6.94 4.79
C GLY A 134 -3.22 7.02 3.32
N TYR A 135 -3.00 8.15 2.66
CA TYR A 135 -3.32 8.35 1.23
C TYR A 135 -2.56 7.36 0.34
N PHE A 136 -1.23 7.27 0.48
CA PHE A 136 -0.43 6.33 -0.32
C PHE A 136 -0.68 4.87 0.07
N GLY A 137 -1.03 4.59 1.33
CA GLY A 137 -1.52 3.28 1.75
C GLY A 137 -2.83 2.90 1.07
N GLY A 138 -3.78 3.82 1.03
CA GLY A 138 -5.04 3.66 0.30
C GLY A 138 -4.81 3.44 -1.20
N ARG A 139 -3.85 4.10 -1.83
CA ARG A 139 -3.50 3.84 -3.24
C ARG A 139 -2.92 2.46 -3.48
N LEU A 140 -2.20 1.88 -2.52
CA LEU A 140 -1.72 0.50 -2.62
C LEU A 140 -2.87 -0.52 -2.57
N VAL A 141 -3.86 -0.29 -1.72
CA VAL A 141 -5.00 -1.22 -1.55
C VAL A 141 -6.11 -0.97 -2.57
N PHE A 142 -6.36 0.29 -2.93
CA PHE A 142 -7.53 0.73 -3.69
C PHE A 142 -7.21 1.38 -5.03
N GLY A 143 -5.95 1.72 -5.31
CA GLY A 143 -5.56 2.41 -6.55
C GLY A 143 -5.86 1.62 -7.84
N GLY A 144 -6.12 0.31 -7.72
CA GLY A 144 -6.55 -0.57 -8.80
C GLY A 144 -8.04 -0.92 -8.79
N ARG A 145 -8.87 -0.30 -7.92
CA ARG A 145 -10.33 -0.50 -7.97
C ARG A 145 -10.89 0.30 -9.15
N ALA A 146 -10.98 -0.40 -10.27
CA ALA A 146 -11.89 -0.06 -11.35
C ALA A 146 -13.33 0.13 -10.81
N PRO A 147 -14.22 0.84 -11.53
CA PRO A 147 -15.64 0.89 -11.20
C PRO A 147 -16.21 -0.50 -10.91
N ALA A 148 -17.24 -0.56 -10.06
CA ALA A 148 -17.86 -1.81 -9.59
C ALA A 148 -17.94 -2.84 -10.71
N VAL A 149 -17.14 -3.90 -10.54
CA VAL A 149 -16.95 -4.95 -11.54
C VAL A 149 -18.27 -5.73 -11.58
N PRO A 150 -18.96 -5.80 -12.74
CA PRO A 150 -20.18 -6.60 -12.86
C PRO A 150 -19.94 -8.03 -12.36
N PRO A 151 -20.91 -8.71 -11.72
CA PRO A 151 -20.70 -10.04 -11.14
C PRO A 151 -20.02 -11.06 -12.09
N ARG A 152 -20.33 -10.97 -13.38
CA ARG A 152 -19.71 -11.77 -14.46
C ARG A 152 -18.20 -11.60 -14.65
N LEU A 153 -17.58 -10.57 -14.09
CA LEU A 153 -16.15 -10.26 -14.21
C LEU A 153 -15.38 -10.50 -12.89
N GLU A 154 -16.07 -10.97 -11.84
CA GLU A 154 -15.48 -11.19 -10.52
C GLU A 154 -14.43 -12.31 -10.52
N ALA A 155 -14.64 -13.37 -11.32
CA ALA A 155 -13.67 -14.46 -11.48
C ALA A 155 -12.34 -13.95 -12.06
N GLY A 156 -12.40 -13.17 -13.14
CA GLY A 156 -11.25 -12.49 -13.73
C GLY A 156 -10.56 -11.51 -12.78
N ARG A 157 -11.33 -10.78 -11.96
CA ARG A 157 -10.77 -9.89 -10.92
C ARG A 157 -9.96 -10.65 -9.88
N ARG A 158 -10.46 -11.81 -9.42
CA ARG A 158 -9.75 -12.67 -8.45
C ARG A 158 -8.48 -13.25 -9.04
N LEU A 159 -8.53 -13.72 -10.29
CA LEU A 159 -7.34 -14.19 -11.00
C LEU A 159 -6.27 -13.07 -11.10
N PHE A 160 -6.68 -11.85 -11.44
CA PHE A 160 -5.77 -10.72 -11.50
C PHE A 160 -5.13 -10.40 -10.13
N ALA A 161 -5.95 -10.39 -9.07
CA ALA A 161 -5.47 -10.14 -7.71
C ALA A 161 -4.45 -11.18 -7.25
N ASN A 162 -4.69 -12.46 -7.57
CA ASN A 162 -3.86 -13.56 -7.08
C ASN A 162 -2.58 -13.78 -7.90
N HIS A 163 -2.62 -13.51 -9.22
CA HIS A 163 -1.52 -13.89 -10.13
C HIS A 163 -0.79 -12.71 -10.76
N CYS A 164 -1.44 -11.55 -10.88
CA CYS A 164 -0.90 -10.44 -11.67
C CYS A 164 -0.54 -9.22 -10.82
N MET A 165 -1.30 -8.94 -9.76
CA MET A 165 -1.23 -7.67 -9.01
C MET A 165 0.12 -7.43 -8.33
N ALA A 166 0.83 -8.49 -7.94
CA ALA A 166 2.15 -8.37 -7.31
C ALA A 166 3.17 -7.64 -8.21
N CYS A 167 3.15 -7.94 -9.51
CA CYS A 167 4.00 -7.28 -10.51
C CYS A 167 3.29 -6.16 -11.25
N HIS A 168 1.96 -6.21 -11.37
CA HIS A 168 1.17 -5.26 -12.14
C HIS A 168 0.12 -4.53 -11.28
N PRO A 169 0.53 -3.81 -10.22
CA PRO A 169 -0.41 -3.12 -9.37
C PRO A 169 -1.16 -2.06 -10.18
N SER A 170 -2.48 -2.05 -10.08
CA SER A 170 -3.37 -1.12 -10.80
C SER A 170 -3.18 -1.15 -12.33
N GLY A 171 -2.72 -2.28 -12.90
CA GLY A 171 -2.44 -2.39 -14.34
C GLY A 171 -1.14 -1.73 -14.79
N GLY A 172 -0.31 -1.27 -13.84
CA GLY A 172 1.04 -0.80 -14.09
C GLY A 172 2.05 -1.95 -14.23
N ASN A 173 3.34 -1.65 -14.00
CA ASN A 173 4.39 -2.66 -13.93
C ASN A 173 5.44 -2.22 -12.91
N ALA A 174 5.59 -3.01 -11.85
CA ALA A 174 6.48 -2.78 -10.73
C ALA A 174 7.93 -3.19 -11.02
N ILE A 175 8.15 -4.02 -12.04
CA ILE A 175 9.46 -4.58 -12.38
C ILE A 175 10.12 -3.78 -13.51
N LEU A 176 9.37 -3.50 -14.58
CA LEU A 176 9.82 -2.72 -15.74
C LEU A 176 8.92 -1.49 -15.91
N PRO A 177 9.35 -0.32 -15.37
CA PRO A 177 8.59 0.93 -15.52
C PRO A 177 8.41 1.28 -17.01
N GLY A 178 7.15 1.42 -17.45
CA GLY A 178 6.80 1.70 -18.85
C GLY A 178 6.05 0.56 -19.55
N ASP A 179 6.25 -0.69 -19.11
CA ASP A 179 5.63 -1.89 -19.69
C ASP A 179 4.29 -2.20 -19.03
N TYR A 180 3.32 -1.29 -19.17
CA TYR A 180 2.01 -1.37 -18.51
C TYR A 180 1.08 -2.40 -19.16
N ILE A 181 0.15 -2.96 -18.37
CA ILE A 181 -0.99 -3.73 -18.89
C ILE A 181 -2.02 -2.76 -19.51
N ILE A 182 -2.21 -1.59 -18.89
CA ILE A 182 -3.11 -0.56 -19.40
C ILE A 182 -2.66 -0.11 -20.79
N GLY A 183 -3.55 -0.20 -21.77
CA GLY A 183 -3.25 0.16 -23.16
C GLY A 183 -2.25 -0.77 -23.86
N SER A 184 -1.92 -1.92 -23.27
CA SER A 184 -1.02 -2.90 -23.89
C SER A 184 -1.61 -3.45 -25.18
N GLY A 185 -0.78 -3.57 -26.23
CA GLY A 185 -1.15 -4.26 -27.47
C GLY A 185 -1.49 -5.74 -27.27
N ASN A 186 -1.08 -6.34 -26.15
CA ASN A 186 -1.39 -7.72 -25.81
C ASN A 186 -2.83 -7.92 -25.32
N LEU A 187 -3.58 -6.84 -25.06
CA LEU A 187 -5.00 -6.89 -24.75
C LEU A 187 -5.90 -6.68 -25.98
N LYS A 188 -5.34 -6.62 -27.19
CA LYS A 188 -6.09 -6.39 -28.43
C LYS A 188 -7.19 -7.43 -28.68
N ASP A 189 -6.91 -8.69 -28.35
CA ASP A 189 -7.82 -9.82 -28.51
C ASP A 189 -7.40 -10.96 -27.56
N LEU A 190 -8.34 -11.90 -27.29
CA LEU A 190 -8.10 -13.03 -26.40
C LEU A 190 -6.95 -13.94 -26.89
N PRO A 191 -6.83 -14.30 -28.19
CA PRO A 191 -5.71 -15.12 -28.65
C PRO A 191 -4.34 -14.48 -28.41
N ALA A 192 -4.19 -13.17 -28.60
CA ALA A 192 -2.95 -12.45 -28.35
C ALA A 192 -2.62 -12.42 -26.86
N PHE A 193 -3.63 -12.15 -26.01
CA PHE A 193 -3.46 -12.21 -24.56
C PHE A 193 -3.04 -13.61 -24.10
N LEU A 194 -3.73 -14.64 -24.60
CA LEU A 194 -3.44 -16.03 -24.26
C LEU A 194 -2.02 -16.42 -24.69
N ALA A 195 -1.64 -16.15 -25.93
CA ALA A 195 -0.28 -16.41 -26.42
C ALA A 195 0.78 -15.70 -25.57
N TRP A 196 0.49 -14.46 -25.19
CA TRP A 196 1.38 -13.66 -24.35
C TRP A 196 1.56 -14.27 -22.96
N ILE A 197 0.47 -14.61 -22.24
CA ILE A 197 0.60 -15.11 -20.86
C ILE A 197 1.25 -16.49 -20.80
N ARG A 198 1.16 -17.27 -21.88
CA ARG A 198 1.78 -18.60 -22.00
C ARG A 198 3.29 -18.49 -22.22
N ASN A 199 3.74 -17.53 -23.02
CA ASN A 199 5.16 -17.35 -23.36
C ASN A 199 5.53 -15.85 -23.46
N PRO A 200 5.64 -15.15 -22.32
CA PRO A 200 5.87 -13.72 -22.31
C PRO A 200 7.27 -13.35 -22.79
N ARG A 201 7.34 -12.41 -23.75
CA ARG A 201 8.57 -11.89 -24.35
C ARG A 201 8.60 -10.37 -24.29
N LEU A 202 9.79 -9.82 -24.15
CA LEU A 202 10.05 -8.39 -24.33
C LEU A 202 9.93 -8.04 -25.83
N ASP A 203 9.82 -6.75 -26.16
CA ASP A 203 9.71 -6.27 -27.55
C ASP A 203 10.87 -6.71 -28.45
N ASN A 204 12.04 -6.96 -27.86
CA ASN A 204 13.23 -7.48 -28.55
C ASN A 204 13.26 -9.02 -28.67
N GLY A 205 12.18 -9.71 -28.31
CA GLY A 205 12.05 -11.17 -28.38
C GLY A 205 12.73 -11.96 -27.23
N ARG A 206 13.45 -11.28 -26.33
CA ARG A 206 14.11 -11.92 -25.18
C ARG A 206 13.08 -12.31 -24.11
N LYS A 207 13.42 -13.34 -23.33
CA LYS A 207 12.63 -13.71 -22.15
C LYS A 207 12.76 -12.60 -21.11
N GLY A 208 11.60 -12.04 -20.72
CA GLY A 208 11.51 -11.02 -19.69
C GLY A 208 11.39 -11.60 -18.28
N PRO A 209 11.23 -10.73 -17.26
CA PRO A 209 11.05 -11.15 -15.87
C PRO A 209 9.67 -11.74 -15.59
N MET A 210 8.67 -11.50 -16.45
CA MET A 210 7.34 -12.08 -16.26
C MET A 210 7.36 -13.59 -16.53
N PRO A 211 6.88 -14.43 -15.59
CA PRO A 211 6.75 -15.86 -15.83
C PRO A 211 5.64 -16.16 -16.84
N GLY A 212 5.80 -17.25 -17.58
CA GLY A 212 4.71 -17.82 -18.35
C GLY A 212 3.79 -18.63 -17.43
N PHE A 213 2.49 -18.48 -17.61
CA PHE A 213 1.45 -19.24 -16.90
C PHE A 213 1.05 -20.41 -17.80
N SER A 214 1.27 -21.64 -17.36
CA SER A 214 0.86 -22.83 -18.11
C SER A 214 -0.66 -23.08 -17.95
N PRO A 215 -1.27 -23.94 -18.77
CA PRO A 215 -2.67 -24.36 -18.58
C PRO A 215 -2.94 -25.03 -17.22
N GLN A 216 -1.89 -25.46 -16.49
CA GLN A 216 -2.00 -26.00 -15.14
C GLN A 216 -2.11 -24.88 -14.08
N ASP A 217 -1.53 -23.70 -14.36
CA ASP A 217 -1.57 -22.55 -13.46
C ASP A 217 -2.83 -21.70 -13.66
N ILE A 218 -3.17 -21.45 -14.93
CA ILE A 218 -4.36 -20.71 -15.36
C ILE A 218 -4.90 -21.43 -16.58
N THR A 219 -6.10 -22.02 -16.52
CA THR A 219 -6.71 -22.70 -17.67
C THR A 219 -7.05 -21.71 -18.79
N ASP A 220 -7.33 -22.18 -20.01
CA ASP A 220 -7.73 -21.28 -21.11
C ASP A 220 -9.06 -20.58 -20.82
N GLU A 221 -9.97 -21.24 -20.10
CA GLU A 221 -11.23 -20.65 -19.63
C GLU A 221 -10.96 -19.52 -18.62
N GLN A 222 -10.14 -19.78 -17.59
CA GLN A 222 -9.72 -18.76 -16.62
C GLN A 222 -8.98 -17.60 -17.29
N ALA A 223 -8.15 -17.88 -18.29
CA ALA A 223 -7.49 -16.84 -19.09
C ALA A 223 -8.53 -15.98 -19.85
N GLY A 224 -9.62 -16.59 -20.32
CA GLY A 224 -10.76 -15.88 -20.90
C GLY A 224 -11.46 -14.95 -19.91
N GLU A 225 -11.73 -15.42 -18.69
CA GLU A 225 -12.33 -14.60 -17.62
C GLU A 225 -11.41 -13.43 -17.22
N LEU A 226 -10.12 -13.70 -17.08
CA LEU A 226 -9.10 -12.71 -16.78
C LEU A 226 -9.01 -11.67 -17.90
N TYR A 227 -8.98 -12.10 -19.16
CA TYR A 227 -9.02 -11.21 -20.32
C TYR A 227 -10.25 -10.31 -20.31
N ALA A 228 -11.45 -10.87 -20.08
CA ALA A 228 -12.69 -10.10 -20.05
C ALA A 228 -12.67 -9.00 -18.97
N TYR A 229 -12.10 -9.31 -17.80
CA TYR A 229 -11.87 -8.33 -16.75
C TYR A 229 -10.87 -7.24 -17.20
N LEU A 230 -9.70 -7.62 -17.71
CA LEU A 230 -8.64 -6.71 -18.13
C LEU A 230 -9.08 -5.81 -19.30
N ALA A 231 -9.74 -6.35 -20.31
CA ALA A 231 -10.25 -5.58 -21.44
C ALA A 231 -11.26 -4.53 -20.99
N ARG A 232 -12.14 -4.86 -20.03
CA ARG A 232 -13.14 -3.92 -19.49
C ARG A 232 -12.52 -2.85 -18.61
N VAL A 233 -11.57 -3.22 -17.77
CA VAL A 233 -11.01 -2.35 -16.72
C VAL A 233 -9.79 -1.55 -17.21
N MET A 234 -8.97 -2.14 -18.08
CA MET A 234 -7.66 -1.64 -18.49
C MET A 234 -7.53 -1.43 -20.02
N GLY A 235 -8.49 -1.92 -20.81
CA GLY A 235 -8.51 -1.79 -22.27
C GLY A 235 -8.92 -0.41 -22.79
N CYS A 236 -9.37 0.51 -21.94
CA CYS A 236 -9.80 1.86 -22.33
C CYS A 236 -8.63 2.88 -22.38
N GLY A 237 -7.47 2.45 -22.91
CA GLY A 237 -6.27 3.28 -23.04
C GLY A 237 -6.05 3.90 -24.42
N SER A 238 -6.93 3.65 -25.40
CA SER A 238 -6.70 4.05 -26.81
C SER A 238 -7.47 5.29 -27.28
N GLN A 239 -8.20 6.01 -26.42
CA GLN A 239 -8.92 7.24 -26.83
C GLN A 239 -8.96 8.29 -25.73
N GLN A 240 -7.87 9.04 -25.56
CA GLN A 240 -7.88 10.45 -25.14
C GLN A 240 -6.46 11.02 -25.30
N ARG A 241 -6.07 11.27 -26.56
CA ARG A 241 -5.14 12.35 -26.88
C ARG A 241 -5.98 13.50 -27.42
N HIS A 242 -6.15 14.54 -26.62
CA HIS A 242 -6.37 15.91 -27.07
C HIS A 242 -5.50 16.81 -26.20
#